data_AF-A0A968APA8-F1
#
_entry.id   AF-A0A968APA8-F1
#
_cell.length_a   1.000
_cell.length_b   1.000
_cell.length_c   1.000
_cell.angle_alpha   90.00
_cell.angle_beta   90.00
_cell.angle_gamma   90.00
#
_symmetry.space_group_name_H-M   'P 1'
#
loop_
_entity.id
_entity.type
_entity.pdbx_description
1 polymer ?
#
loop_
_entity_poly.entity_id
_entity_poly.type
_entity_poly.pdbx_seq_one_letter_code
_entity_poly.pdbx_strand_id
1 'polypeptide(L)'
;MGDFLNGLNEAVRMTIRDYFMGKEARAHNFQQLPNVQKELARWRDKWTYKETRHRFTEDVDVSEEEIKTYFAKFKDRYKARKDSQPELSEFYQQVKHDAYQQKVMAILNQKIASLKERYPVSIDEAVLDTISVTDFKKSRWAQMQIFKAGTNRRAFPTVDPAWGER
;
A
#
# COMPACT_ATOMS: atom_id res chain seq x y z
N MET A 1 -18.54 -9.68 -28.44
CA MET A 1 -17.34 -9.61 -29.33
C MET A 1 -16.88 -8.16 -29.57
N GLY A 2 -17.80 -7.19 -29.75
CA GLY A 2 -17.44 -5.77 -29.91
C GLY A 2 -16.69 -5.14 -28.73
N ASP A 3 -17.04 -5.48 -27.49
CA ASP A 3 -16.38 -4.88 -26.30
C ASP A 3 -14.92 -5.28 -26.13
N PHE A 4 -14.56 -6.51 -26.51
CA PHE A 4 -13.17 -6.99 -26.49
C PHE A 4 -12.30 -6.23 -27.50
N LEU A 5 -12.79 -6.07 -28.73
CA LEU A 5 -12.08 -5.35 -29.79
C LEU A 5 -11.93 -3.85 -29.45
N ASN A 6 -12.95 -3.25 -28.86
CA ASN A 6 -12.89 -1.87 -28.39
C ASN A 6 -11.86 -1.69 -27.26
N GLY A 7 -11.84 -2.61 -26.29
CA GLY A 7 -10.85 -2.62 -25.21
C GLY A 7 -9.41 -2.80 -25.71
N LEU A 8 -9.21 -3.69 -26.68
CA LEU A 8 -7.91 -3.90 -27.30
C LEU A 8 -7.43 -2.65 -28.06
N ASN A 9 -8.31 -2.04 -28.86
CA ASN A 9 -7.99 -0.83 -29.61
C ASN A 9 -7.65 0.35 -28.68
N GLU A 10 -8.35 0.48 -27.55
CA GLU A 10 -8.01 1.47 -26.51
C GLU A 10 -6.62 1.22 -25.92
N ALA A 11 -6.32 -0.03 -25.55
CA ALA A 11 -5.02 -0.40 -24.99
C ALA A 11 -3.86 -0.12 -25.96
N VAL A 12 -4.04 -0.48 -27.24
CA VAL A 12 -3.05 -0.21 -28.29
C VAL A 12 -2.85 1.29 -28.46
N ARG A 13 -3.93 2.08 -28.54
CA ARG A 13 -3.85 3.54 -28.67
C ARG A 13 -3.13 4.19 -27.47
N MET A 14 -3.43 3.77 -26.24
CA MET A 14 -2.75 4.28 -25.05
C MET A 14 -1.25 3.94 -25.09
N THR A 15 -0.90 2.71 -25.46
CA THR A 15 0.48 2.26 -25.54
C THR A 15 1.28 3.06 -26.57
N ILE A 16 0.72 3.27 -27.76
CA ILE A 16 1.37 4.07 -28.82
C ILE A 16 1.56 5.51 -28.35
N ARG A 17 0.53 6.13 -27.77
CA ARG A 17 0.61 7.50 -27.23
C ARG A 17 1.71 7.61 -26.18
N ASP A 18 1.71 6.72 -25.20
CA ASP A 18 2.64 6.76 -24.07
C ASP A 18 4.08 6.50 -24.54
N TYR A 19 4.28 5.64 -25.55
CA TYR A 19 5.57 5.45 -26.21
C TYR A 19 6.11 6.75 -26.81
N PHE A 20 5.32 7.46 -27.62
CA PHE A 20 5.75 8.72 -28.24
C PHE A 20 5.95 9.83 -27.21
N MET A 21 5.07 9.97 -26.23
CA MET A 21 5.23 10.93 -25.14
C MET A 21 6.50 10.66 -24.32
N GLY A 22 6.78 9.39 -24.00
CA GLY A 22 7.99 9.00 -23.29
C GLY A 22 9.27 9.16 -24.11
N LYS A 23 9.19 9.07 -25.44
CA LYS A 23 10.31 9.40 -26.34
C LYS A 23 10.60 10.89 -26.34
N GLU A 24 9.56 11.71 -26.49
CA GLU A 24 9.69 13.17 -26.52
C GLU A 24 10.18 13.72 -25.18
N ALA A 25 9.62 13.25 -24.06
CA ALA A 25 10.06 13.63 -22.72
C ALA A 25 11.55 13.34 -22.48
N ARG A 26 12.07 12.25 -23.05
CA ARG A 26 13.49 11.90 -22.98
C ARG A 26 14.36 12.81 -23.84
N ALA A 27 13.88 13.20 -25.02
CA ALA A 27 14.58 14.15 -25.89
C ALA A 27 14.74 15.53 -25.23
N HIS A 28 13.74 15.96 -24.45
CA HIS A 28 13.79 17.20 -23.66
C HIS A 28 14.46 17.05 -22.29
N ASN A 29 15.08 15.90 -21.99
CA ASN A 29 15.73 15.62 -20.72
C ASN A 29 14.82 15.78 -19.47
N PHE A 30 13.50 15.62 -19.61
CA PHE A 30 12.58 15.76 -18.47
C PHE A 30 12.83 14.76 -17.36
N GLN A 31 13.44 13.62 -17.67
CA GLN A 31 13.92 12.67 -16.67
C GLN A 31 14.92 13.29 -15.69
N GLN A 32 15.69 14.31 -16.08
CA GLN A 32 16.68 14.95 -15.21
C GLN A 32 16.07 16.00 -14.29
N LEU A 33 14.80 16.38 -14.49
CA LEU A 33 14.15 17.38 -13.65
C LEU A 33 14.09 16.91 -12.19
N PRO A 34 14.35 17.79 -11.20
CA PRO A 34 14.43 17.39 -9.79
C PRO A 34 13.16 16.73 -9.26
N ASN A 35 11.98 17.22 -9.65
CA ASN A 35 10.69 16.63 -9.28
C ASN A 35 10.50 15.24 -9.87
N VAL A 36 10.91 15.03 -11.13
CA VAL A 36 10.83 13.71 -11.78
C VAL A 36 11.79 12.72 -11.13
N GLN A 37 13.02 13.15 -10.82
CA GLN A 37 13.99 12.30 -10.09
C GLN A 37 13.48 11.91 -8.70
N LYS A 38 12.87 12.86 -7.97
CA LYS A 38 12.24 12.59 -6.67
C LYS A 38 11.13 11.56 -6.77
N GLU A 39 10.25 11.69 -7.77
CA GLU A 39 9.19 10.71 -8.00
C GLU A 39 9.74 9.35 -8.45
N LEU A 40 10.75 9.32 -9.31
CA LEU A 40 11.42 8.07 -9.71
C LEU A 40 12.04 7.34 -8.50
N ALA A 41 12.67 8.06 -7.57
CA ALA A 41 13.18 7.49 -6.33
C ALA A 41 12.04 6.84 -5.51
N ARG A 42 10.95 7.58 -5.26
CA ARG A 42 9.77 7.06 -4.55
C ARG A 42 9.18 5.80 -5.20
N TRP A 43 9.09 5.78 -6.53
CA TRP A 43 8.63 4.61 -7.27
C TRP A 43 9.56 3.42 -7.13
N ARG A 44 10.88 3.63 -7.19
CA ARG A 44 11.87 2.57 -6.96
C ARG A 44 11.76 1.98 -5.56
N ASP A 45 11.67 2.84 -4.54
CA ASP A 45 11.53 2.39 -3.15
C ASP A 45 10.24 1.58 -2.97
N LYS A 46 9.12 2.06 -3.54
CA LYS A 46 7.84 1.36 -3.53
C LYS A 46 7.91 -0.02 -4.17
N TRP A 47 8.47 -0.11 -5.38
CA TRP A 47 8.59 -1.38 -6.08
C TRP A 47 9.51 -2.35 -5.34
N THR A 48 10.63 -1.84 -4.82
CA THR A 48 11.57 -2.62 -4.00
C THR A 48 10.88 -3.19 -2.77
N TYR A 49 10.14 -2.35 -2.04
CA TYR A 49 9.35 -2.80 -0.88
C TYR A 49 8.30 -3.84 -1.27
N LYS A 50 7.53 -3.59 -2.35
CA LYS A 50 6.47 -4.51 -2.79
C LYS A 50 7.02 -5.87 -3.16
N GLU A 51 8.10 -5.90 -3.94
CA GLU A 51 8.76 -7.14 -4.38
C GLU A 51 9.37 -7.89 -3.20
N THR A 52 10.07 -7.17 -2.33
CA THR A 52 10.69 -7.75 -1.13
C THR A 52 9.64 -8.30 -0.18
N ARG A 53 8.55 -7.56 0.07
CA ARG A 53 7.42 -8.03 0.87
C ARG A 53 6.83 -9.29 0.26
N HIS A 54 6.54 -9.28 -1.04
CA HIS A 54 5.97 -10.43 -1.72
C HIS A 54 6.85 -11.66 -1.54
N ARG A 55 8.16 -11.54 -1.83
CA ARG A 55 9.14 -12.62 -1.67
C ARG A 55 9.23 -13.16 -0.23
N PHE A 56 9.11 -12.31 0.79
CA PHE A 56 9.13 -12.77 2.18
C PHE A 56 7.82 -13.40 2.64
N THR A 57 6.73 -13.18 1.91
CA THR A 57 5.38 -13.62 2.31
C THR A 57 4.72 -14.56 1.31
N GLU A 58 5.45 -15.04 0.30
CA GLU A 58 4.92 -15.86 -0.79
C GLU A 58 4.35 -17.17 -0.26
N ASP A 59 5.08 -17.83 0.63
CA ASP A 59 4.70 -19.12 1.22
C ASP A 59 3.87 -18.98 2.51
N VAL A 60 3.39 -17.78 2.82
CA VAL A 60 2.64 -17.55 4.06
C VAL A 60 1.20 -17.97 3.85
N ASP A 61 0.81 -19.04 4.53
CA ASP A 61 -0.59 -19.42 4.72
C ASP A 61 -0.96 -19.35 6.21
N VAL A 62 -2.26 -19.27 6.49
CA VAL A 62 -2.79 -19.23 7.85
C VAL A 62 -3.67 -20.46 8.09
N SER A 63 -3.27 -21.29 9.05
CA SER A 63 -4.01 -22.51 9.39
C SER A 63 -5.33 -22.19 10.09
N GLU A 64 -6.27 -23.14 10.11
CA GLU A 64 -7.56 -22.93 10.77
C GLU A 64 -7.42 -22.73 12.28
N GLU A 65 -6.44 -23.38 12.91
CA GLU A 65 -6.08 -23.21 14.31
C GLU A 65 -5.54 -21.81 14.59
N GLU A 66 -4.72 -21.26 13.70
CA GLU A 66 -4.21 -19.90 13.80
C GLU A 66 -5.35 -18.87 13.69
N ILE A 67 -6.33 -19.10 12.81
CA ILE A 67 -7.53 -18.25 12.68
C ILE A 67 -8.36 -18.27 13.98
N LYS A 68 -8.63 -19.48 14.53
CA LYS A 68 -9.37 -19.63 15.79
C LYS A 68 -8.65 -18.96 16.96
N THR A 69 -7.33 -19.11 17.02
CA THR A 69 -6.49 -18.49 18.05
C THR A 69 -6.49 -16.97 17.93
N TYR A 70 -6.37 -16.44 16.71
CA TYR A 70 -6.46 -15.00 16.45
C TYR A 70 -7.82 -14.44 16.88
N PHE A 71 -8.91 -15.11 16.51
CA PHE A 71 -10.26 -14.69 16.86
C PHE A 71 -10.49 -14.67 18.38
N ALA A 72 -10.05 -15.71 19.09
CA ALA A 72 -10.15 -15.77 20.55
C ALA A 72 -9.39 -14.61 21.21
N LYS A 73 -8.20 -14.27 20.69
CA LYS A 73 -7.35 -13.19 21.21
C LYS A 73 -7.91 -11.78 20.92
N PHE A 74 -8.58 -11.59 19.78
CA PHE A 74 -9.03 -10.28 19.31
C PHE A 74 -10.57 -10.17 19.18
N LYS A 75 -11.32 -11.01 19.91
CA LYS A 75 -12.78 -11.10 19.83
C LYS A 75 -13.48 -9.75 19.97
N ASP A 76 -12.93 -8.86 20.80
CA ASP A 76 -13.48 -7.52 21.05
C ASP A 76 -13.52 -6.63 19.80
N ARG A 77 -12.64 -6.85 18.81
CA ARG A 77 -12.60 -6.06 17.57
C ARG A 77 -13.80 -6.32 16.64
N TYR A 78 -14.45 -7.46 16.80
CA TYR A 78 -15.58 -7.90 15.95
C TYR A 78 -16.93 -7.66 16.62
N LYS A 79 -16.97 -7.01 17.79
CA LYS A 79 -18.22 -6.67 18.47
C LYS A 79 -18.97 -5.57 17.71
N ALA A 80 -20.14 -5.90 17.18
CA ALA A 80 -21.04 -4.93 16.57
C ALA A 80 -21.71 -4.02 17.62
N ARG A 81 -21.94 -4.54 18.83
CA ARG A 81 -22.47 -3.83 20.00
C ARG A 81 -21.73 -4.27 21.26
N LYS A 82 -21.80 -3.48 22.34
CA LYS A 82 -21.08 -3.75 23.60
C LYS A 82 -21.40 -5.15 24.17
N ASP A 83 -22.63 -5.62 23.97
CA ASP A 83 -23.14 -6.89 24.49
C ASP A 83 -23.24 -8.00 23.41
N SER A 84 -22.83 -7.74 22.16
CA SER A 84 -22.84 -8.77 21.11
C SER A 84 -21.67 -9.73 21.30
N GLN A 85 -21.92 -11.03 21.24
CA GLN A 85 -20.85 -12.03 21.10
C GLN A 85 -20.69 -12.35 19.61
N PRO A 86 -19.61 -11.88 18.96
CA PRO A 86 -19.36 -12.24 17.57
C PRO A 86 -19.03 -13.72 17.48
N GLU A 87 -19.57 -14.37 16.45
CA GLU A 87 -19.26 -15.75 16.08
C GLU A 87 -18.21 -15.78 14.97
N LEU A 88 -17.33 -16.78 15.00
CA LEU A 88 -16.26 -16.88 14.00
C LEU A 88 -16.82 -17.07 12.58
N SER A 89 -17.94 -17.76 12.43
CA SER A 89 -18.58 -18.01 11.14
C SER A 89 -19.01 -16.72 10.43
N GLU A 90 -19.49 -15.73 11.18
CA GLU A 90 -19.93 -14.44 10.64
C GLU A 90 -18.77 -13.59 10.12
N PHE A 91 -17.62 -13.68 10.78
CA PHE A 91 -16.45 -12.84 10.47
C PHE A 91 -15.29 -13.62 9.83
N TYR A 92 -15.49 -14.89 9.45
CA TYR A 92 -14.40 -15.80 9.10
C TYR A 92 -13.41 -15.22 8.08
N GLN A 93 -13.90 -14.64 6.99
CA GLN A 93 -13.04 -14.05 5.95
C GLN A 93 -12.25 -12.84 6.45
N GLN A 94 -12.86 -12.02 7.30
CA GLN A 94 -12.20 -10.86 7.90
C GLN A 94 -11.14 -11.28 8.92
N VAL A 95 -11.48 -12.24 9.79
CA VAL A 95 -10.55 -12.82 10.77
C VAL A 95 -9.37 -13.49 10.06
N LYS A 96 -9.63 -14.25 8.99
CA LYS A 96 -8.59 -14.88 8.17
C LYS A 96 -7.66 -13.84 7.58
N HIS A 97 -8.21 -12.77 6.99
CA HIS A 97 -7.42 -11.68 6.45
C HIS A 97 -6.55 -11.01 7.52
N ASP A 98 -7.14 -10.69 8.68
CA ASP A 98 -6.44 -9.99 9.75
C ASP A 98 -5.34 -10.86 10.40
N ALA A 99 -5.61 -12.16 10.57
CA ALA A 99 -4.62 -13.15 11.03
C ALA A 99 -3.45 -13.25 10.03
N TYR A 100 -3.75 -13.27 8.73
CA TYR A 100 -2.73 -13.24 7.68
C TYR A 100 -1.89 -11.95 7.75
N GLN A 101 -2.51 -10.79 7.90
CA GLN A 101 -1.77 -9.53 8.04
C GLN A 101 -0.88 -9.54 9.27
N GLN A 102 -1.36 -10.03 10.42
CA GLN A 102 -0.54 -10.12 11.62
C GLN A 102 0.68 -11.02 11.41
N LYS A 103 0.48 -12.20 10.79
CA LYS A 103 1.56 -13.15 10.49
C LYS A 103 2.59 -12.54 9.54
N VAL A 104 2.13 -11.87 8.49
CA VAL A 104 2.98 -11.13 7.56
C VAL A 104 3.79 -10.06 8.30
N MET A 105 3.16 -9.25 9.15
CA MET A 105 3.86 -8.20 9.90
C MET A 105 4.91 -8.76 10.85
N ALA A 106 4.64 -9.90 11.50
CA ALA A 106 5.62 -10.57 12.34
C ALA A 106 6.86 -10.99 11.53
N ILE A 107 6.66 -11.60 10.35
CA ILE A 107 7.76 -11.99 9.45
C ILE A 107 8.56 -10.76 8.99
N LEU A 108 7.87 -9.69 8.56
CA LEU A 108 8.52 -8.47 8.12
C LEU A 108 9.34 -7.83 9.26
N ASN A 109 8.80 -7.78 10.47
CA ASN A 109 9.50 -7.24 11.63
C ASN A 109 10.74 -8.07 11.97
N GLN A 110 10.67 -9.40 11.86
CA GLN A 110 11.83 -10.27 12.04
C GLN A 110 12.91 -10.00 10.99
N LYS A 111 12.54 -9.80 9.73
CA LYS A 111 13.48 -9.43 8.65
C LYS A 111 14.07 -8.04 8.86
N ILE A 112 13.29 -7.08 9.33
CA ILE A 112 13.78 -5.75 9.68
C ILE A 112 14.79 -5.84 10.82
N ALA A 113 14.51 -6.63 11.85
CA ALA A 113 15.43 -6.84 12.97
C ALA A 113 16.77 -7.42 12.49
N SER A 114 16.74 -8.47 11.66
CA SER A 114 17.99 -9.06 11.14
C SER A 114 18.76 -8.12 10.20
N LEU A 115 18.07 -7.24 9.47
CA LEU A 115 18.74 -6.20 8.68
C LEU A 115 19.40 -5.13 9.55
N LYS A 116 18.77 -4.75 10.67
CA LYS A 116 19.36 -3.78 11.63
C LYS A 116 20.63 -4.32 12.30
N GLU A 117 20.70 -5.63 12.53
CA GLU A 117 21.92 -6.27 13.06
C GLU A 117 23.08 -6.21 12.07
N ARG A 118 22.78 -6.35 10.77
CA ARG A 118 23.80 -6.36 9.70
C ARG A 118 24.19 -4.96 9.24
N TYR A 119 23.25 -4.03 9.24
CA TYR A 119 23.42 -2.67 8.75
C TYR A 119 23.07 -1.70 9.89
N PRO A 120 24.06 -1.08 10.54
CA PRO A 120 23.79 -0.14 11.63
C PRO A 120 23.05 1.07 11.08
N VAL A 121 21.79 1.22 11.48
CA VAL A 121 20.96 2.39 11.17
C VAL A 121 20.95 3.30 12.40
N SER A 122 21.44 4.52 12.24
CA SER A 122 21.29 5.57 13.25
C SER A 122 20.02 6.35 12.95
N ILE A 123 19.07 6.33 13.88
CA ILE A 123 17.87 7.18 13.84
C ILE A 123 18.11 8.32 14.83
N ASP A 124 18.06 9.56 14.33
CA ASP A 124 18.12 10.73 15.19
C ASP A 124 16.72 11.00 15.76
N GLU A 125 16.42 10.41 16.92
CA GLU A 125 15.12 10.56 17.57
C GLU A 125 14.88 12.00 18.03
N ALA A 126 15.94 12.76 18.37
CA ALA A 126 15.80 14.17 18.75
C ALA A 126 15.27 15.01 17.59
N VAL A 127 15.69 14.73 16.35
CA VAL A 127 15.12 15.38 15.16
C VAL A 127 13.68 14.93 14.93
N LEU A 128 13.36 13.64 15.09
CA LEU A 128 11.99 13.16 14.93
C LEU A 128 11.01 13.78 15.93
N ASP A 129 11.44 13.97 17.18
CA ASP A 129 10.64 14.59 18.23
C ASP A 129 10.37 16.08 17.97
N THR A 130 11.16 16.73 17.10
CA THR A 130 10.90 18.12 16.67
C THR A 130 9.80 18.21 15.62
N ILE A 131 9.42 17.09 14.98
CA ILE A 131 8.38 17.06 13.96
C ILE A 131 7.03 17.03 14.67
N SER A 132 6.43 18.20 14.86
CA SER A 132 5.03 18.29 15.27
C SER A 132 4.14 17.81 14.11
N VAL A 133 3.69 16.57 14.16
CA VAL A 133 2.58 16.14 13.32
C VAL A 133 1.37 16.89 13.86
N THR A 134 0.84 17.85 13.10
CA THR A 134 -0.51 18.37 13.38
C THR A 134 -1.41 17.15 13.32
N ASP A 135 -1.81 16.65 14.49
CA ASP A 135 -2.71 15.52 14.62
C ASP A 135 -3.91 15.79 13.72
N PHE A 136 -3.90 15.16 12.54
CA PHE A 136 -5.12 14.93 11.79
C PHE A 136 -5.88 13.97 12.70
N LYS A 137 -6.70 14.49 13.61
CA LYS A 137 -7.65 13.71 14.41
C LYS A 137 -8.31 12.74 13.46
N LYS A 138 -7.89 11.47 13.53
CA LYS A 138 -8.30 10.33 12.71
C LYS A 138 -9.63 10.56 12.00
N SER A 139 -9.61 11.26 10.88
CA SER A 139 -10.72 11.20 9.97
C SER A 139 -10.50 9.89 9.24
N ARG A 140 -11.22 8.85 9.64
CA ARG A 140 -11.29 7.56 8.93
C ARG A 140 -11.76 7.71 7.47
N TRP A 141 -12.00 8.95 7.03
CA TRP A 141 -12.64 9.39 5.80
C TRP A 141 -11.73 10.36 5.03
N ALA A 142 -10.49 10.62 5.49
CA ALA A 142 -9.54 11.49 4.79
C ALA A 142 -8.83 10.80 3.61
N GLN A 143 -9.57 10.03 2.80
CA GLN A 143 -9.12 9.71 1.46
C GLN A 143 -9.51 10.86 0.54
N MET A 144 -8.61 11.85 0.40
CA MET A 144 -8.79 12.90 -0.60
C MET A 144 -8.46 12.33 -1.99
N GLN A 145 -9.46 11.72 -2.63
CA GLN A 145 -9.37 11.34 -4.03
C GLN A 145 -9.61 12.58 -4.89
N ILE A 146 -8.55 13.23 -5.34
CA ILE A 146 -8.65 14.38 -6.23
C ILE A 146 -8.94 13.87 -7.64
N PHE A 147 -10.08 14.26 -8.20
CA PHE A 147 -10.44 13.98 -9.59
C PHE A 147 -10.42 15.26 -10.42
N LYS A 148 -10.00 15.18 -11.69
CA LYS A 148 -10.11 16.30 -12.62
C LYS A 148 -11.59 16.56 -12.92
N ALA A 149 -12.06 17.78 -12.68
CA ALA A 149 -13.42 18.20 -13.05
C ALA A 149 -13.69 17.89 -14.52
N GLY A 150 -14.80 17.20 -14.80
CA GLY A 150 -15.27 16.87 -16.16
C GLY A 150 -14.82 15.53 -16.75
N THR A 151 -13.79 14.84 -16.21
CA THR A 151 -13.31 13.56 -16.79
C THR A 151 -13.37 12.37 -15.83
N ASN A 152 -13.68 12.59 -14.54
CA ASN A 152 -13.64 11.58 -13.48
C ASN A 152 -12.30 10.80 -13.40
N ARG A 153 -11.23 11.36 -13.97
CA ARG A 153 -9.88 10.79 -13.92
C ARG A 153 -9.17 11.32 -12.68
N ARG A 154 -8.44 10.44 -11.96
CA ARG A 154 -7.59 10.83 -10.83
C ARG A 154 -6.59 11.92 -11.26
N ALA A 155 -6.44 12.95 -10.45
CA ALA A 155 -5.53 14.05 -10.70
C ALA A 155 -4.08 13.60 -10.42
N PHE A 156 -3.26 13.60 -11.46
CA PHE A 156 -1.82 13.41 -11.35
C PHE A 156 -1.13 14.73 -10.96
N PRO A 157 -0.07 14.70 -10.12
CA PRO A 157 0.47 13.55 -9.41
C PRO A 157 -0.30 13.28 -8.11
N THR A 158 -0.78 12.04 -7.93
CA THR A 158 -1.24 11.56 -6.62
C THR A 158 -0.09 10.78 -6.00
N VAL A 159 0.41 11.21 -4.84
CA VAL A 159 1.15 10.29 -3.95
C VAL A 159 0.17 9.16 -3.64
N ASP A 160 0.58 7.90 -3.83
CA ASP A 160 -0.29 6.75 -3.61
C ASP A 160 -1.09 6.92 -2.31
N PRO A 161 -2.44 6.96 -2.34
CA PRO A 161 -3.24 7.10 -1.12
C PRO A 161 -2.89 6.03 -0.06
N ALA A 162 -2.37 4.88 -0.48
CA ALA A 162 -1.90 3.81 0.42
C ALA A 162 -0.65 4.18 1.24
N TRP A 163 -0.04 5.34 1.02
CA TRP A 163 1.07 5.86 1.82
C TRP A 163 0.61 6.58 3.10
N GLY A 164 -0.68 6.95 3.22
CA GLY A 164 -1.22 7.70 4.36
C GLY A 164 -2.15 6.92 5.29
N GLU A 165 -2.39 5.63 5.02
CA GLU A 165 -3.23 4.77 5.88
C GLU A 165 -2.48 3.50 6.25
N ARG A 166 -1.65 3.60 7.29
CA ARG A 166 -1.38 2.53 8.26
C ARG A 166 -1.16 3.14 9.64
#